data_AF-A0A1I4R673-F1
#
_entry.id   AF-A0A1I4R673-F1
#
_cell.length_a   1.000
_cell.length_b   1.000
_cell.length_c   1.000
_cell.angle_alpha   90.00
_cell.angle_beta   90.00
_cell.angle_gamma   90.00
#
_symmetry.space_group_name_H-M   'P 1'
#
loop_
_entity.id
_entity.type
_entity.pdbx_description
1 polymer ?
#
loop_
_entity_poly.entity_id
_entity_poly.type
_entity_poly.pdbx_seq_one_letter_code
_entity_poly.pdbx_strand_id
1 'polypeptide(L)'
;MADQDLTDNGSGIRSLSGFAYQIRVFVYYMSKMSENGQIEFETIEDVAVRDKKIDADSLDKKSDSFRNLVEDKDRNGYYFAIQVKRTKIDNTSKLKILYNWLLLESSTTKISKYILFTEDKYGNTGKLFDISCEKLFEFVMKSNSKSNALISKVKLQYKNNYGKFKKAYDKLSTDYEFISDGKLDDRILDGFAFHFTRSGVSHLIYSLRVKELIQYINGEIISAVYNGDSYKCTFEDMMKKVEEISGRVKDSHYDPDYIAFRKSRQINLTDQAILQSREYLQLAKCKLSQQRIEEHLIYQQYYESIKDRFLEDNKLNFVDNIERTTYDNFCSVKEDLEEENKDTPLKRLNETKKMNNNYTQLDQTRFGSCISLTKKNVEEDIKISWEDEK
;
A
#
# COMPACT_ATOMS: atom_id res chain seq x y z
N MET A 1 5.42 24.58 6.68
CA MET A 1 5.05 23.30 7.33
C MET A 1 3.57 23.08 7.06
N ALA A 2 3.27 22.32 6.02
CA ALA A 2 1.94 21.78 5.80
C ALA A 2 2.05 20.29 6.07
N ASP A 3 1.24 19.77 7.00
CA ASP A 3 1.04 18.33 7.19
C ASP A 3 0.54 17.75 5.87
N GLN A 4 1.44 17.16 5.07
CA GLN A 4 1.04 16.29 3.97
C GLN A 4 0.74 14.94 4.57
N ASP A 5 -0.51 14.78 5.00
CA ASP A 5 -1.03 13.51 5.43
C ASP A 5 -0.82 12.47 4.29
N LEU A 6 -0.03 11.43 4.56
CA LEU A 6 0.14 10.31 3.63
C LEU A 6 -1.16 9.48 3.52
N THR A 7 -2.25 9.87 4.19
CA THR A 7 -3.41 9.00 4.42
C THR A 7 -4.68 9.29 3.61
N ASP A 8 -4.81 10.34 2.79
CA ASP A 8 -6.11 10.57 2.15
C ASP A 8 -6.10 10.78 0.63
N ASN A 9 -6.36 9.68 -0.09
CA ASN A 9 -6.95 9.70 -1.43
C ASN A 9 -8.18 8.77 -1.44
N GLY A 10 -9.16 8.97 -0.55
CA GLY A 10 -10.59 8.72 -0.79
C GLY A 10 -11.08 7.38 -1.37
N SER A 11 -10.26 6.32 -1.42
CA SER A 11 -10.61 5.07 -2.10
C SER A 11 -10.51 3.88 -1.16
N GLY A 12 -11.64 3.45 -0.59
CA GLY A 12 -11.83 2.11 0.00
C GLY A 12 -10.94 1.66 1.18
N ILE A 13 -9.87 2.39 1.56
CA ILE A 13 -8.81 1.95 2.48
C ILE A 13 -9.22 1.94 3.97
N ARG A 14 -10.46 2.31 4.32
CA ARG A 14 -10.92 2.26 5.72
C ARG A 14 -10.89 0.85 6.34
N SER A 15 -10.84 -0.22 5.53
CA SER A 15 -10.81 -1.62 5.96
C SER A 15 -9.42 -2.24 6.21
N LEU A 16 -8.32 -1.48 6.05
CA LEU A 16 -6.94 -2.00 6.20
C LEU A 16 -6.10 -1.22 7.22
N SER A 17 -6.75 -0.58 8.18
CA SER A 17 -6.11 0.43 9.01
C SER A 17 -4.98 -0.15 9.88
N GLY A 18 -5.08 -1.41 10.34
CA GLY A 18 -4.05 -2.08 11.15
C GLY A 18 -2.94 -2.69 10.29
N PHE A 19 -3.31 -3.36 9.20
CA PHE A 19 -2.38 -3.97 8.25
C PHE A 19 -1.54 -2.92 7.52
N ALA A 20 -2.15 -1.82 7.07
CA ALA A 20 -1.44 -0.70 6.44
C ALA A 20 -0.41 -0.07 7.38
N TYR A 21 -0.72 0.03 8.67
CA TYR A 21 0.25 0.56 9.65
C TYR A 21 1.45 -0.36 9.82
N GLN A 22 1.24 -1.68 9.79
CA GLN A 22 2.34 -2.64 9.84
C GLN A 22 3.26 -2.52 8.62
N ILE A 23 2.70 -2.30 7.43
CA ILE A 23 3.48 -2.03 6.21
C ILE A 23 4.26 -0.73 6.32
N ARG A 24 3.68 0.32 6.93
CA ARG A 24 4.42 1.56 7.20
C ARG A 24 5.60 1.35 8.14
N VAL A 25 5.43 0.54 9.19
CA VAL A 25 6.55 0.15 10.07
C VAL A 25 7.60 -0.64 9.28
N PHE A 26 7.18 -1.57 8.42
CA PHE A 26 8.11 -2.28 7.52
C PHE A 26 8.92 -1.30 6.66
N VAL A 27 8.26 -0.36 5.97
CA VAL A 27 8.91 0.65 5.12
C VAL A 27 9.84 1.57 5.92
N TYR A 28 9.46 1.93 7.15
CA TYR A 28 10.34 2.69 8.05
C TYR A 28 11.64 1.93 8.36
N TYR A 29 11.57 0.63 8.69
CA TYR A 29 12.77 -0.15 8.93
C TYR A 29 13.56 -0.46 7.65
N MET A 30 12.86 -0.58 6.52
CA MET A 30 13.48 -0.68 5.18
C MET A 30 14.36 0.55 4.91
N SER A 31 13.91 1.76 5.26
CA SER A 31 14.69 3.00 5.11
C SER A 31 15.99 3.05 5.95
N LYS A 32 16.13 2.16 6.93
CA LYS A 32 17.29 2.06 7.83
C LYS A 32 18.26 0.96 7.45
N MET A 33 17.97 0.19 6.39
CA MET A 33 18.87 -0.86 5.93
C MET A 33 20.20 -0.26 5.47
N SER A 34 21.29 -0.92 5.82
CA SER A 34 22.60 -0.67 5.22
C SER A 34 22.77 -1.50 3.94
N GLU A 35 23.83 -1.23 3.19
CA GLU A 35 24.26 -2.09 2.08
C GLU A 35 24.31 -3.56 2.50
N ASN A 36 23.85 -4.44 1.61
CA ASN A 36 23.67 -5.89 1.82
C ASN A 36 22.63 -6.29 2.88
N GLY A 37 21.97 -5.33 3.54
CA GLY A 37 20.91 -5.62 4.51
C GLY A 37 19.63 -6.13 3.84
N GLN A 38 18.77 -6.71 4.65
CA GLN A 38 17.45 -7.20 4.22
C GLN A 38 16.39 -7.02 5.29
N ILE A 39 15.13 -6.96 4.82
CA ILE A 39 13.94 -6.97 5.65
C ILE A 39 12.91 -7.96 5.09
N GLU A 40 12.25 -8.68 5.98
CA GLU A 40 11.27 -9.72 5.65
C GLU A 40 9.95 -9.45 6.37
N PHE A 41 8.84 -9.61 5.65
CA PHE A 41 7.48 -9.57 6.16
C PHE A 41 6.96 -11.00 6.20
N GLU A 42 6.76 -11.52 7.40
CA GLU A 42 6.41 -12.91 7.62
C GLU A 42 5.07 -13.06 8.32
N THR A 43 4.38 -14.14 7.99
CA THR A 43 3.39 -14.72 8.90
C THR A 43 4.12 -15.45 10.03
N ILE A 44 3.70 -15.24 11.27
CA ILE A 44 4.41 -15.69 12.47
C ILE A 44 4.48 -17.23 12.57
N GLU A 45 3.61 -17.94 11.84
CA GLU A 45 3.63 -19.37 11.53
C GLU A 45 2.36 -19.68 10.73
N ASP A 46 2.34 -20.83 10.03
CA ASP A 46 1.31 -21.57 9.23
C ASP A 46 -0.19 -21.37 9.56
N VAL A 47 -0.62 -20.17 9.90
CA VAL A 47 -1.97 -19.69 9.69
C VAL A 47 -2.03 -19.56 8.19
N ALA A 48 -2.36 -20.67 7.55
CA ALA A 48 -2.89 -20.68 6.22
C ALA A 48 -3.93 -19.54 6.15
N VAL A 49 -3.53 -18.38 5.64
CA VAL A 49 -4.46 -17.42 5.07
C VAL A 49 -4.90 -18.00 3.73
N ARG A 50 -5.21 -19.31 3.70
CA ARG A 50 -5.77 -20.06 2.57
C ARG A 50 -7.28 -19.90 2.54
N ASP A 51 -7.78 -18.76 2.99
CA ASP A 51 -9.13 -18.36 2.67
C ASP A 51 -9.06 -17.92 1.20
N LYS A 52 -9.69 -18.67 0.30
CA LYS A 52 -9.75 -18.39 -1.15
C LYS A 52 -10.33 -17.00 -1.50
N LYS A 53 -10.76 -16.24 -0.49
CA LYS A 53 -11.11 -14.83 -0.52
C LYS A 53 -10.52 -14.16 0.73
N ILE A 54 -9.28 -13.69 0.64
CA ILE A 54 -8.78 -12.69 1.58
C ILE A 54 -9.47 -11.38 1.21
N ASP A 55 -10.53 -11.02 1.94
CA ASP A 55 -11.03 -9.65 1.88
C ASP A 55 -10.21 -8.75 2.83
N ALA A 56 -10.26 -7.44 2.59
CA ALA A 56 -9.50 -6.46 3.36
C ALA A 56 -9.77 -6.56 4.88
N ASP A 57 -11.03 -6.80 5.27
CA ASP A 57 -11.43 -6.96 6.67
C ASP A 57 -10.77 -8.18 7.34
N SER A 58 -10.49 -9.23 6.58
CA SER A 58 -9.80 -10.43 7.08
C SER A 58 -8.32 -10.19 7.37
N LEU A 59 -7.64 -9.30 6.63
CA LEU A 59 -6.24 -8.94 6.87
C LEU A 59 -6.09 -8.13 8.15
N ASP A 60 -6.97 -7.16 8.37
CA ASP A 60 -6.93 -6.33 9.58
C ASP A 60 -7.18 -7.15 10.85
N LYS A 61 -8.13 -8.11 10.80
CA LYS A 61 -8.38 -9.05 11.90
C LYS A 61 -7.20 -9.98 12.20
N LYS A 62 -6.37 -10.26 11.18
CA LYS A 62 -5.18 -11.12 11.28
C LYS A 62 -3.88 -10.32 11.41
N SER A 63 -3.92 -8.99 11.54
CA SER A 63 -2.73 -8.13 11.70
C SER A 63 -1.77 -8.64 12.79
N ASP A 64 -2.34 -9.18 13.86
CA ASP A 64 -1.65 -9.80 14.99
C ASP A 64 -0.77 -11.03 14.65
N SER A 65 -1.00 -11.64 13.49
CA SER A 65 -0.34 -12.85 13.02
C SER A 65 0.85 -12.56 12.11
N PHE A 66 1.15 -11.29 11.82
CA PHE A 66 2.29 -10.91 10.99
C PHE A 66 3.41 -10.28 11.85
N ARG A 67 4.65 -10.40 11.39
CA ARG A 67 5.82 -9.73 11.97
C ARG A 67 6.77 -9.25 10.88
N ASN A 68 7.63 -8.31 11.23
CA ASN A 68 8.77 -7.95 10.39
C ASN A 68 10.05 -8.52 11.01
N LEU A 69 10.93 -9.09 10.18
CA LEU A 69 12.30 -9.44 10.54
C LEU A 69 13.24 -8.49 9.82
N VAL A 70 14.12 -7.81 10.56
CA VAL A 70 15.13 -6.91 10.00
C VAL A 70 16.49 -7.49 10.34
N GLU A 71 17.38 -7.64 9.37
CA GLU A 71 18.73 -8.14 9.65
C GLU A 71 19.50 -7.16 10.55
N ASP A 72 20.15 -7.73 11.57
CA ASP A 72 21.01 -7.00 12.50
C ASP A 72 22.38 -6.77 11.85
N LYS A 73 22.58 -5.54 11.37
CA LYS A 73 23.83 -5.12 10.72
C LYS A 73 25.08 -5.35 11.58
N ASP A 74 24.94 -5.34 12.90
CA ASP A 74 26.08 -5.47 13.83
C ASP A 74 26.38 -6.95 14.13
N ARG A 75 25.49 -7.87 13.71
CA ARG A 75 25.57 -9.31 13.98
C ARG A 75 25.09 -10.13 12.80
N ASN A 76 26.03 -10.55 11.95
CA ASN A 76 25.76 -11.36 10.76
C ASN A 76 24.84 -12.57 11.07
N GLY A 77 23.73 -12.66 10.36
CA GLY A 77 22.73 -13.73 10.50
C GLY A 77 21.84 -13.64 11.74
N TYR A 78 21.87 -12.53 12.48
CA TYR A 78 20.89 -12.20 13.52
C TYR A 78 19.84 -11.23 12.99
N TYR A 79 18.66 -11.23 13.62
CA TYR A 79 17.55 -10.38 13.23
C TYR A 79 16.93 -9.66 14.43
N PHE A 80 16.34 -8.50 14.17
CA PHE A 80 15.35 -7.87 15.03
C PHE A 80 13.96 -8.41 14.67
N ALA A 81 13.23 -8.91 15.66
CA ALA A 81 11.86 -9.36 15.51
C ALA A 81 10.89 -8.25 15.91
N ILE A 82 10.15 -7.68 14.96
CA ILE A 82 9.27 -6.54 15.18
C ILE A 82 7.81 -6.99 15.10
N GLN A 83 7.10 -6.87 16.22
CA GLN A 83 5.67 -7.07 16.31
C GLN A 83 4.97 -5.72 16.34
N VAL A 84 4.06 -5.48 15.40
CA VAL A 84 3.31 -4.22 15.31
C VAL A 84 1.90 -4.38 15.89
N LYS A 85 1.40 -3.37 16.60
CA LYS A 85 0.01 -3.26 17.05
C LYS A 85 -0.54 -1.85 16.88
N ARG A 86 -1.61 -1.72 16.11
CA ARG A 86 -2.39 -0.47 15.96
C ARG A 86 -3.73 -0.54 16.70
N THR A 87 -3.70 -1.06 17.92
CA THR A 87 -4.85 -1.13 18.83
C THR A 87 -4.36 -1.10 20.27
N LYS A 88 -5.28 -0.99 21.23
CA LYS A 88 -4.96 -1.17 22.64
C LYS A 88 -4.51 -2.61 22.89
N ILE A 89 -3.39 -2.78 23.58
CA ILE A 89 -2.85 -4.08 23.95
C ILE A 89 -3.47 -4.53 25.28
N ASP A 90 -4.36 -5.50 25.20
CA ASP A 90 -4.92 -6.19 26.36
C ASP A 90 -4.08 -7.44 26.75
N ASN A 91 -4.47 -8.11 27.83
CA ASN A 91 -3.77 -9.30 28.32
C ASN A 91 -3.80 -10.46 27.31
N THR A 92 -4.85 -10.58 26.50
CA THR A 92 -4.93 -11.62 25.46
C THR A 92 -3.90 -11.37 24.37
N SER A 93 -3.77 -10.13 23.91
CA SER A 93 -2.76 -9.71 22.94
C SER A 93 -1.34 -9.87 23.50
N LYS A 94 -1.09 -9.51 24.77
CA LYS A 94 0.21 -9.75 25.42
C LYS A 94 0.61 -11.22 25.39
N LEU A 95 -0.28 -12.11 25.79
CA LEU A 95 -0.01 -13.56 25.79
C LEU A 95 0.26 -14.07 24.38
N LYS A 96 -0.50 -13.62 23.37
CA LYS A 96 -0.24 -13.98 21.97
C LYS A 96 1.15 -13.54 21.52
N ILE A 97 1.55 -12.29 21.82
CA ILE A 97 2.88 -11.77 21.47
C ILE A 97 3.97 -12.62 22.14
N LEU A 98 3.85 -12.89 23.44
CA LEU A 98 4.81 -13.70 24.18
C LEU A 98 4.93 -15.12 23.63
N TYR A 99 3.81 -15.78 23.31
CA TYR A 99 3.84 -17.11 22.71
C TYR A 99 4.52 -17.13 21.34
N ASN A 100 4.22 -16.15 20.49
CA ASN A 100 4.84 -15.99 19.18
C ASN A 100 6.35 -15.82 19.29
N TRP A 101 6.81 -14.98 20.22
CA TRP A 101 8.24 -14.76 20.45
C TRP A 101 8.94 -15.97 21.10
N LEU A 102 8.26 -16.70 22.00
CA LEU A 102 8.78 -17.94 22.56
C LEU A 102 8.96 -19.04 21.51
N LEU A 103 8.09 -19.11 20.49
CA LEU A 103 8.27 -20.02 19.36
C LEU A 103 9.43 -19.56 18.48
N LEU A 104 9.53 -18.26 18.20
CA LEU A 104 10.60 -17.68 17.40
C LEU A 104 11.99 -17.87 18.02
N GLU A 105 12.15 -17.63 19.33
CA GLU A 105 13.40 -17.88 20.08
C GLU A 105 13.81 -19.36 20.04
N SER A 106 12.84 -20.24 19.85
CA SER A 106 13.02 -21.68 19.74
C SER A 106 13.29 -22.17 18.31
N SER A 107 13.24 -21.27 17.32
CA SER A 107 13.42 -21.59 15.90
C SER A 107 14.90 -21.55 15.49
N THR A 108 15.17 -21.79 14.20
CA THR A 108 16.51 -21.65 13.62
C THR A 108 16.93 -20.19 13.41
N THR A 109 15.98 -19.26 13.42
CA THR A 109 16.22 -17.84 13.24
C THR A 109 16.84 -17.25 14.50
N LYS A 110 18.02 -16.65 14.37
CA LYS A 110 18.74 -16.05 15.50
C LYS A 110 18.23 -14.64 15.74
N ILE A 111 17.66 -14.39 16.93
CA ILE A 111 17.13 -13.07 17.28
C ILE A 111 18.06 -12.36 18.26
N SER A 112 18.38 -11.11 17.95
CA SER A 112 19.16 -10.22 18.82
C SER A 112 18.31 -9.19 19.56
N LYS A 113 17.10 -8.90 19.06
CA LYS A 113 16.17 -7.94 19.69
C LYS A 113 14.71 -8.26 19.40
N TYR A 114 13.84 -8.02 20.37
CA TYR A 114 12.39 -8.17 20.26
C TYR A 114 11.70 -6.82 20.44
N ILE A 115 11.10 -6.29 19.38
CA ILE A 115 10.54 -4.94 19.36
C ILE A 115 9.01 -5.02 19.29
N LEU A 116 8.32 -4.45 20.27
CA LEU A 116 6.88 -4.20 20.20
C LEU A 116 6.65 -2.76 19.77
N PHE A 117 6.13 -2.56 18.56
CA PHE A 117 5.90 -1.26 17.95
C PHE A 117 4.40 -0.92 17.97
N THR A 118 4.02 0.24 18.51
CA THR A 118 2.62 0.67 18.60
C THR A 118 2.43 2.13 18.20
N GLU A 119 1.20 2.52 17.90
CA GLU A 119 0.84 3.93 17.66
C GLU A 119 0.49 4.64 18.97
N ASP A 120 1.05 5.84 19.19
CA ASP A 120 0.92 6.62 20.43
C ASP A 120 -0.53 6.82 20.87
N LYS A 121 -1.45 6.99 19.90
CA LYS A 121 -2.86 7.30 20.18
C LYS A 121 -3.59 6.24 21.02
N TYR A 122 -3.10 5.00 21.06
CA TYR A 122 -3.71 3.93 21.87
C TYR A 122 -3.21 3.94 23.32
N GLY A 123 -2.22 4.76 23.67
CA GLY A 123 -1.68 4.87 25.02
C GLY A 123 -1.21 3.53 25.58
N ASN A 124 -0.61 2.69 24.73
CA ASN A 124 -0.10 1.40 25.14
C ASN A 124 1.10 1.60 26.07
N THR A 125 1.23 0.71 27.05
CA THR A 125 2.38 0.67 27.95
C THR A 125 3.29 -0.47 27.53
N GLY A 126 4.62 -0.27 27.53
CA GLY A 126 5.61 -1.34 27.29
C GLY A 126 5.68 -2.43 28.37
N LYS A 127 4.62 -2.62 29.17
CA LYS A 127 4.51 -3.65 30.21
C LYS A 127 4.06 -4.97 29.59
N LEU A 128 4.94 -5.61 28.83
CA LEU A 128 4.68 -6.93 28.23
C LEU A 128 4.98 -8.08 29.19
N PHE A 129 5.99 -7.95 30.05
CA PHE A 129 6.46 -8.97 31.00
C PHE A 129 5.90 -8.74 32.41
N ASP A 130 4.58 -8.60 32.53
CA ASP A 130 3.88 -8.45 33.82
C ASP A 130 3.50 -9.79 34.47
N ILE A 131 3.35 -10.85 33.67
CA ILE A 131 3.22 -12.23 34.14
C ILE A 131 4.59 -12.85 34.39
N SER A 132 4.83 -13.39 35.60
CA SER A 132 6.07 -14.11 35.94
C SER A 132 6.27 -15.36 35.09
N CYS A 133 7.53 -15.72 34.81
CA CYS A 133 7.87 -16.92 34.02
C CYS A 133 7.20 -18.20 34.53
N GLU A 134 7.15 -18.41 35.84
CA GLU A 134 6.55 -19.58 36.49
C GLU A 134 5.05 -19.66 36.17
N LYS A 135 4.32 -18.56 36.41
CA LYS A 135 2.89 -18.46 36.11
C LYS A 135 2.59 -18.67 34.64
N LEU A 136 3.39 -18.08 33.74
CA LEU A 136 3.20 -18.26 32.30
C LEU A 136 3.45 -19.72 31.89
N PHE A 137 4.52 -20.34 32.40
CA PHE A 137 4.83 -21.74 32.14
C PHE A 137 3.71 -22.67 32.63
N GLU A 138 3.22 -22.46 33.86
CA GLU A 138 2.09 -23.21 34.38
C GLU A 138 0.83 -23.06 33.52
N PHE A 139 0.53 -21.83 33.09
CA PHE A 139 -0.62 -21.55 32.22
C PHE A 139 -0.51 -22.30 30.89
N VAL A 140 0.68 -22.32 30.27
CA VAL A 140 0.95 -23.09 29.04
C VAL A 140 0.81 -24.59 29.29
N MET A 141 1.40 -25.13 30.37
CA MET A 141 1.37 -26.57 30.65
C MET A 141 -0.03 -27.09 31.02
N LYS A 142 -0.85 -26.28 31.69
CA LYS A 142 -2.24 -26.62 32.05
C LYS A 142 -3.23 -26.46 30.89
N SER A 143 -2.82 -25.86 29.76
CA SER A 143 -3.72 -25.64 28.63
C SER A 143 -4.20 -26.95 28.00
N ASN A 144 -5.52 -27.02 27.80
CA ASN A 144 -6.24 -28.08 27.07
C ASN A 144 -6.78 -27.58 25.72
N SER A 145 -6.18 -26.52 25.18
CA SER A 145 -6.59 -25.94 23.89
C SER A 145 -6.35 -26.92 22.74
N LYS A 146 -7.04 -26.70 21.61
CA LYS A 146 -6.86 -27.49 20.38
C LYS A 146 -5.38 -27.51 19.95
N SER A 147 -4.93 -28.56 19.28
CA SER A 147 -3.52 -28.76 18.88
C SER A 147 -2.97 -27.64 18.00
N ASN A 148 -3.82 -27.02 17.17
CA ASN A 148 -3.46 -25.89 16.31
C ASN A 148 -3.41 -24.54 17.04
N ALA A 149 -3.83 -24.46 18.31
CA ALA A 149 -3.78 -23.22 19.07
C ALA A 149 -2.34 -22.86 19.43
N LEU A 150 -2.03 -21.57 19.43
CA LEU A 150 -0.69 -21.03 19.69
C LEU A 150 -0.10 -21.52 21.02
N ILE A 151 -0.90 -21.51 22.09
CA ILE A 151 -0.49 -22.01 23.42
C ILE A 151 -0.13 -23.51 23.39
N SER A 152 -0.83 -24.31 22.58
CA SER A 152 -0.57 -25.74 22.43
C SER A 152 0.74 -25.99 21.69
N LYS A 153 1.07 -25.15 20.71
CA LYS A 153 2.37 -25.18 20.03
C LYS A 153 3.52 -24.85 20.98
N VAL A 154 3.38 -23.80 21.79
CA VAL A 154 4.37 -23.48 22.84
C VAL A 154 4.50 -24.65 23.82
N LYS A 155 3.38 -25.24 24.28
CA LYS A 155 3.39 -26.41 25.15
C LYS A 155 4.20 -27.57 24.54
N LEU A 156 3.98 -27.85 23.25
CA LEU A 156 4.68 -28.89 22.50
C LEU A 156 6.17 -28.57 22.31
N GLN A 157 6.55 -27.32 22.10
CA GLN A 157 7.94 -26.91 21.88
C GLN A 157 8.81 -27.05 23.13
N TYR A 158 8.22 -26.84 24.31
CA TYR A 158 8.93 -26.87 25.58
C TYR A 158 8.73 -28.17 26.38
N LYS A 159 7.73 -29.01 26.07
CA LYS A 159 7.52 -30.38 26.62
C LYS A 159 7.78 -30.52 28.12
N ASN A 160 7.20 -29.63 28.93
CA ASN A 160 7.36 -29.58 30.39
C ASN A 160 8.80 -29.29 30.90
N ASN A 161 9.71 -28.83 30.03
CA ASN A 161 11.05 -28.39 30.40
C ASN A 161 11.04 -26.91 30.81
N TYR A 162 10.83 -26.67 32.11
CA TYR A 162 10.83 -25.31 32.68
C TYR A 162 12.17 -24.60 32.48
N GLY A 163 13.31 -25.29 32.58
CA GLY A 163 14.64 -24.68 32.40
C GLY A 163 14.84 -24.09 31.00
N LYS A 164 14.46 -24.83 29.95
CA LYS A 164 14.48 -24.34 28.56
C LYS A 164 13.53 -23.15 28.37
N PHE A 165 12.33 -23.24 28.94
CA PHE A 165 11.33 -22.17 28.85
C PHE A 165 11.81 -20.89 29.54
N LYS A 166 12.34 -21.02 30.77
CA LYS A 166 12.88 -19.90 31.56
C LYS A 166 14.01 -19.20 30.83
N LYS A 167 14.95 -19.96 30.25
CA LYS A 167 16.06 -19.39 29.47
C LYS A 167 15.57 -18.57 28.29
N ALA A 168 14.56 -19.06 27.55
CA ALA A 168 13.95 -18.31 26.46
C ALA A 168 13.24 -17.06 26.97
N TYR A 169 12.38 -17.20 27.99
CA TYR A 169 11.65 -16.08 28.60
C TYR A 169 12.58 -14.97 29.12
N ASP A 170 13.63 -15.32 29.86
CA ASP A 170 14.60 -14.37 30.40
C ASP A 170 15.34 -13.62 29.28
N LYS A 171 15.70 -14.33 28.20
CA LYS A 171 16.30 -13.73 27.02
C LYS A 171 15.34 -12.78 26.32
N LEU A 172 14.08 -13.19 26.10
CA LEU A 172 13.04 -12.32 25.54
C LEU A 172 12.88 -11.03 26.36
N SER A 173 12.82 -11.16 27.69
CA SER A 173 12.68 -10.02 28.61
C SER A 173 13.89 -9.08 28.57
N THR A 174 15.10 -9.64 28.46
CA THR A 174 16.35 -8.88 28.40
C THR A 174 16.51 -8.14 27.06
N ASP A 175 16.17 -8.79 25.97
CA ASP A 175 16.35 -8.28 24.60
C ASP A 175 15.10 -7.52 24.09
N TYR A 176 14.15 -7.20 24.98
CA TYR A 176 12.89 -6.54 24.65
C TYR A 176 13.02 -5.01 24.57
N GLU A 177 12.38 -4.44 23.55
CA GLU A 177 12.19 -3.00 23.39
C GLU A 177 10.73 -2.67 23.08
N PHE A 178 10.26 -1.59 23.69
CA PHE A 178 8.95 -1.01 23.40
C PHE A 178 9.12 0.31 22.64
N ILE A 179 8.43 0.43 21.50
CA ILE A 179 8.37 1.66 20.73
C ILE A 179 6.91 2.07 20.60
N SER A 180 6.62 3.31 20.98
CA SER A 180 5.35 3.98 20.73
C SER A 180 5.67 5.20 19.88
N ASP A 181 5.01 5.32 18.72
CA ASP A 181 5.30 6.37 17.76
C ASP A 181 4.03 7.00 17.19
N GLY A 182 3.91 8.31 17.33
CA GLY A 182 2.85 9.13 16.73
C GLY A 182 3.27 9.84 15.45
N LYS A 183 4.52 9.71 15.00
CA LYS A 183 5.11 10.41 13.85
C LYS A 183 5.78 9.47 12.85
N LEU A 184 5.21 8.28 12.67
CA LEU A 184 5.77 7.27 11.78
C LEU A 184 5.95 7.78 10.34
N ASP A 185 4.98 8.54 9.83
CA ASP A 185 5.01 9.08 8.47
C ASP A 185 6.16 10.07 8.28
N ASP A 186 6.37 10.98 9.23
CA ASP A 186 7.52 11.90 9.24
C ASP A 186 8.84 11.12 9.25
N ARG A 187 8.93 10.05 10.05
CA ARG A 187 10.15 9.23 10.11
C ARG A 187 10.42 8.47 8.83
N ILE A 188 9.39 8.03 8.11
CA ILE A 188 9.55 7.44 6.78
C ILE A 188 10.05 8.50 5.80
N LEU A 189 9.42 9.69 5.81
CA LEU A 189 9.85 10.83 5.02
C LEU A 189 11.25 11.32 5.37
N ASP A 190 11.76 11.12 6.58
CA ASP A 190 13.15 11.45 6.90
C ASP A 190 14.11 10.32 6.52
N GLY A 191 13.71 9.05 6.71
CA GLY A 191 14.53 7.88 6.39
C GLY A 191 14.88 7.75 4.91
N PHE A 192 13.98 8.16 4.02
CA PHE A 192 14.23 8.13 2.57
C PHE A 192 14.85 9.41 2.01
N ALA A 193 15.19 10.39 2.85
CA ALA A 193 15.64 11.71 2.38
C ALA A 193 16.92 11.62 1.53
N PHE A 194 17.85 10.75 1.92
CA PHE A 194 19.06 10.48 1.15
C PHE A 194 18.76 9.68 -0.12
N HIS A 195 18.03 8.57 0.02
CA HIS A 195 17.70 7.64 -1.06
C HIS A 195 17.01 8.32 -2.26
N PHE A 196 16.02 9.19 -2.00
CA PHE A 196 15.32 9.94 -3.05
C PHE A 196 15.88 11.34 -3.31
N THR A 197 17.06 11.66 -2.77
CA THR A 197 17.75 12.94 -2.97
C THR A 197 16.86 14.14 -2.65
N ARG A 198 16.24 14.19 -1.46
CA ARG A 198 15.23 15.19 -1.05
C ARG A 198 15.63 16.63 -1.39
N SER A 199 16.89 17.00 -1.17
CA SER A 199 17.39 18.36 -1.43
C SER A 199 17.57 18.69 -2.92
N GLY A 200 17.51 17.70 -3.80
CA GLY A 200 17.70 17.84 -5.25
C GLY A 200 16.39 17.92 -6.04
N VAL A 201 15.23 17.84 -5.39
CA VAL A 201 13.90 17.89 -6.02
C VAL A 201 12.94 18.74 -5.19
N SER A 202 11.79 19.12 -5.76
CA SER A 202 10.74 19.78 -4.98
C SER A 202 10.20 18.87 -3.86
N HIS A 203 9.68 19.49 -2.79
CA HIS A 203 9.08 18.77 -1.66
C HIS A 203 7.96 17.82 -2.12
N LEU A 204 7.15 18.25 -3.09
CA LEU A 204 6.07 17.43 -3.62
C LEU A 204 6.61 16.19 -4.34
N ILE A 205 7.57 16.35 -5.25
CA ILE A 205 8.19 15.21 -5.96
C ILE A 205 8.84 14.25 -4.99
N TYR A 206 9.51 14.76 -3.96
CA TYR A 206 10.06 13.92 -2.89
C TYR A 206 8.96 13.09 -2.20
N SER A 207 7.88 13.74 -1.73
CA SER A 207 6.74 13.06 -1.11
C SER A 207 6.10 12.02 -2.03
N LEU A 208 5.97 12.33 -3.33
CA LEU A 208 5.41 11.41 -4.33
C LEU A 208 6.26 10.17 -4.53
N ARG A 209 7.59 10.32 -4.59
CA ARG A 209 8.50 9.18 -4.70
C ARG A 209 8.37 8.22 -3.50
N VAL A 210 8.26 8.77 -2.29
CA VAL A 210 8.04 7.97 -1.07
C VAL A 210 6.66 7.28 -1.11
N LYS A 211 5.61 7.98 -1.57
CA LYS A 211 4.25 7.40 -1.72
C LYS A 211 4.24 6.24 -2.73
N GLU A 212 4.85 6.41 -3.90
CA GLU A 212 4.96 5.34 -4.92
C GLU A 212 5.70 4.12 -4.37
N LEU A 213 6.75 4.32 -3.55
CA LEU A 213 7.47 3.22 -2.92
C LEU A 213 6.58 2.47 -1.92
N ILE A 214 5.86 3.18 -1.06
CA ILE A 214 4.91 2.57 -0.11
C ILE A 214 3.84 1.78 -0.86
N GLN A 215 3.29 2.33 -1.95
CA GLN A 215 2.27 1.66 -2.75
C GLN A 215 2.80 0.39 -3.41
N TYR A 216 4.01 0.42 -3.96
CA TYR A 216 4.67 -0.75 -4.52
C TYR A 216 4.86 -1.84 -3.47
N ILE A 217 5.48 -1.50 -2.32
CA ILE A 217 5.72 -2.46 -1.23
C ILE A 217 4.41 -3.04 -0.70
N ASN A 218 3.36 -2.22 -0.59
CA ASN A 218 2.03 -2.70 -0.21
C ASN A 218 1.49 -3.75 -1.19
N GLY A 219 1.62 -3.51 -2.50
CA GLY A 219 1.22 -4.47 -3.54
C GLY A 219 1.98 -5.79 -3.48
N GLU A 220 3.30 -5.74 -3.25
CA GLU A 220 4.14 -6.93 -3.13
C GLU A 220 3.82 -7.74 -1.87
N ILE A 221 3.68 -7.08 -0.71
CA ILE A 221 3.32 -7.75 0.55
C ILE A 221 1.93 -8.39 0.44
N ILE A 222 0.93 -7.69 -0.08
CA ILE A 222 -0.42 -8.26 -0.29
C ILE A 222 -0.34 -9.50 -1.20
N SER A 223 0.45 -9.44 -2.26
CA SER A 223 0.60 -10.55 -3.21
C SER A 223 1.28 -11.76 -2.57
N ALA A 224 2.36 -11.54 -1.79
CA ALA A 224 3.03 -12.60 -1.04
C ALA A 224 2.08 -13.26 -0.01
N VAL A 225 1.36 -12.44 0.77
CA VAL A 225 0.38 -12.94 1.76
C VAL A 225 -0.73 -13.73 1.08
N TYR A 226 -1.21 -13.29 -0.09
CA TYR A 226 -2.22 -14.02 -0.87
C TYR A 226 -1.72 -15.39 -1.34
N ASN A 227 -0.45 -15.50 -1.71
CA ASN A 227 0.18 -16.75 -2.11
C ASN A 227 0.58 -17.63 -0.92
N GLY A 228 0.52 -17.09 0.31
CA GLY A 228 0.94 -17.78 1.52
C GLY A 228 2.46 -17.76 1.74
N ASP A 229 3.16 -16.88 1.05
CA ASP A 229 4.61 -16.72 1.10
C ASP A 229 5.02 -15.54 2.01
N SER A 230 6.28 -15.52 2.44
CA SER A 230 6.88 -14.31 3.02
C SER A 230 7.29 -13.34 1.92
N TYR A 231 7.24 -12.04 2.21
CA TYR A 231 7.84 -11.03 1.35
C TYR A 231 9.22 -10.67 1.87
N LYS A 232 10.21 -10.61 0.98
CA LYS A 232 11.59 -10.27 1.28
C LYS A 232 12.05 -9.13 0.38
N CYS A 233 12.70 -8.14 0.96
CA CYS A 233 13.31 -7.04 0.24
C CYS A 233 14.74 -6.86 0.72
N THR A 234 15.71 -6.99 -0.20
CA THR A 234 17.10 -6.65 0.07
C THR A 234 17.35 -5.16 -0.18
N PHE A 235 18.47 -4.64 0.33
CA PHE A 235 18.91 -3.28 0.02
C PHE A 235 19.06 -3.04 -1.49
N GLU A 236 19.54 -4.04 -2.24
CA GLU A 236 19.67 -3.95 -3.70
C GLU A 236 18.29 -3.83 -4.38
N ASP A 237 17.31 -4.62 -3.96
CA ASP A 237 15.94 -4.55 -4.48
C ASP A 237 15.32 -3.17 -4.20
N MET A 238 15.50 -2.68 -2.97
CA MET A 238 15.05 -1.34 -2.57
C MET A 238 15.68 -0.26 -3.46
N MET A 239 17.00 -0.29 -3.66
CA MET A 239 17.70 0.71 -4.45
C MET A 239 17.31 0.69 -5.92
N LYS A 240 17.16 -0.50 -6.54
CA LYS A 240 16.62 -0.63 -7.90
C LYS A 240 15.26 0.03 -8.03
N LYS A 241 14.38 -0.17 -7.03
CA LYS A 241 13.05 0.45 -7.06
C LYS A 241 13.09 1.95 -6.82
N VAL A 242 13.96 2.43 -5.94
CA VAL A 242 14.22 3.86 -5.72
C VAL A 242 14.67 4.54 -7.01
N GLU A 243 15.60 3.93 -7.76
CA GLU A 243 16.06 4.43 -9.05
C GLU A 243 14.95 4.44 -10.11
N GLU A 244 14.19 3.35 -10.23
CA GLU A 244 13.05 3.26 -11.14
C GLU A 244 12.00 4.36 -10.87
N ILE A 245 11.60 4.52 -9.60
CA ILE A 245 10.64 5.56 -9.18
C ILE A 245 11.21 6.95 -9.46
N SER A 246 12.49 7.20 -9.15
CA SER A 246 13.15 8.48 -9.42
C SER A 246 13.22 8.78 -10.93
N GLY A 247 13.28 7.73 -11.77
CA GLY A 247 13.22 7.81 -13.22
C GLY A 247 11.88 8.29 -13.75
N ARG A 248 10.77 7.83 -13.15
CA ARG A 248 9.38 8.11 -13.58
C ARG A 248 8.73 9.32 -12.89
N VAL A 249 9.19 9.67 -11.69
CA VAL A 249 8.63 10.76 -10.86
C VAL A 249 9.67 11.86 -10.75
N LYS A 250 9.53 12.90 -11.57
CA LYS A 250 10.45 14.04 -11.65
C LYS A 250 9.68 15.35 -11.66
N ASP A 251 10.39 16.45 -11.43
CA ASP A 251 9.77 17.78 -11.55
C ASP A 251 9.26 18.04 -12.98
N SER A 252 9.87 17.46 -14.01
CA SER A 252 9.45 17.67 -15.41
C SER A 252 8.32 16.76 -15.87
N HIS A 253 8.08 15.62 -15.23
CA HIS A 253 7.03 14.66 -15.60
C HIS A 253 6.72 13.72 -14.43
N TYR A 254 5.45 13.33 -14.32
CA TYR A 254 4.95 12.43 -13.31
C TYR A 254 4.21 11.27 -13.97
N ASP A 255 4.87 10.11 -14.03
CA ASP A 255 4.37 8.91 -14.69
C ASP A 255 4.16 7.78 -13.66
N PRO A 256 3.10 7.83 -12.82
CA PRO A 256 2.84 6.82 -11.80
C PRO A 256 2.56 5.45 -12.42
N ASP A 257 2.83 4.36 -11.71
CA ASP A 257 2.67 3.01 -12.28
C ASP A 257 1.18 2.67 -12.47
N TYR A 258 0.75 2.57 -13.73
CA TYR A 258 -0.64 2.25 -14.07
C TYR A 258 -1.07 0.85 -13.61
N ILE A 259 -0.20 -0.16 -13.69
CA ILE A 259 -0.53 -1.53 -13.27
C ILE A 259 -0.72 -1.57 -11.76
N ALA A 260 0.17 -0.92 -11.00
CA ALA A 260 0.03 -0.79 -9.56
C ALA A 260 -1.24 0.00 -9.19
N PHE A 261 -1.53 1.10 -9.89
CA PHE A 261 -2.74 1.89 -9.70
C PHE A 261 -4.00 1.03 -9.93
N ARG A 262 -4.07 0.34 -11.07
CA ARG A 262 -5.20 -0.51 -11.44
C ARG A 262 -5.45 -1.63 -10.43
N LYS A 263 -4.40 -2.31 -9.93
CA LYS A 263 -4.54 -3.38 -8.92
C LYS A 263 -5.17 -2.87 -7.61
N SER A 264 -4.95 -1.60 -7.28
CA SER A 264 -5.44 -0.98 -6.05
C SER A 264 -6.85 -0.38 -6.14
N ARG A 265 -7.45 -0.34 -7.34
CA ARG A 265 -8.75 0.32 -7.61
C ARG A 265 -9.79 -0.70 -8.06
N GLN A 266 -10.99 -0.60 -7.51
CA GLN A 266 -12.15 -1.36 -7.95
C GLN A 266 -13.31 -0.40 -8.20
N ILE A 267 -14.00 -0.58 -9.33
CA ILE A 267 -15.17 0.21 -9.68
C ILE A 267 -16.41 -0.65 -9.51
N ASN A 268 -17.31 -0.21 -8.64
CA ASN A 268 -18.57 -0.90 -8.43
C ASN A 268 -19.64 -0.34 -9.36
N LEU A 269 -19.85 -0.97 -10.52
CA LEU A 269 -20.91 -0.59 -11.47
C LEU A 269 -22.35 -0.89 -10.97
N THR A 270 -22.53 -1.25 -9.71
CA THR A 270 -23.84 -1.27 -9.04
C THR A 270 -24.12 0.00 -8.22
N ASP A 271 -23.12 0.86 -8.04
CA ASP A 271 -23.26 2.14 -7.35
C ASP A 271 -24.07 3.12 -8.21
N GLN A 272 -25.19 3.61 -7.67
CA GLN A 272 -26.05 4.56 -8.36
C GLN A 272 -25.35 5.88 -8.69
N ALA A 273 -24.43 6.35 -7.85
CA ALA A 273 -23.70 7.58 -8.12
C ALA A 273 -22.85 7.46 -9.39
N ILE A 274 -22.24 6.28 -9.60
CA ILE A 274 -21.46 5.99 -10.81
C ILE A 274 -22.39 5.87 -12.01
N LEU A 275 -23.50 5.13 -11.90
CA LEU A 275 -24.45 4.95 -13.00
C LEU A 275 -25.12 6.25 -13.46
N GLN A 276 -25.21 7.25 -12.58
CA GLN A 276 -25.76 8.57 -12.87
C GLN A 276 -24.69 9.60 -13.28
N SER A 277 -23.40 9.26 -13.21
CA SER A 277 -22.32 10.13 -13.67
C SER A 277 -22.41 10.39 -15.17
N ARG A 278 -22.04 11.60 -15.62
CA ARG A 278 -22.08 11.94 -17.05
C ARG A 278 -21.09 11.09 -17.84
N GLU A 279 -19.95 10.77 -17.23
CA GLU A 279 -18.90 9.95 -17.78
C GLU A 279 -19.41 8.53 -18.09
N TYR A 280 -20.11 7.91 -17.14
CA TYR A 280 -20.75 6.61 -17.36
C TYR A 280 -21.79 6.70 -18.48
N LEU A 281 -22.67 7.71 -18.45
CA LEU A 281 -23.73 7.86 -19.43
C LEU A 281 -23.16 8.04 -20.85
N GLN A 282 -22.14 8.87 -21.02
CA GLN A 282 -21.44 9.08 -22.29
C GLN A 282 -20.76 7.78 -22.77
N LEU A 283 -20.09 7.05 -21.89
CA LEU A 283 -19.51 5.73 -22.22
C LEU A 283 -20.58 4.69 -22.61
N ALA A 284 -21.76 4.74 -21.98
CA ALA A 284 -22.87 3.86 -22.31
C ALA A 284 -23.44 4.15 -23.72
N LYS A 285 -23.40 5.40 -24.20
CA LYS A 285 -23.77 5.75 -25.58
C LYS A 285 -22.86 5.11 -26.63
N CYS A 286 -21.61 4.82 -26.27
CA CYS A 286 -20.68 4.06 -27.10
C CYS A 286 -21.04 2.56 -27.22
N LYS A 287 -22.08 2.08 -26.53
CA LYS A 287 -22.53 0.67 -26.53
C LYS A 287 -21.44 -0.33 -26.12
N LEU A 288 -20.59 0.08 -25.18
CA LEU A 288 -19.51 -0.75 -24.64
C LEU A 288 -20.05 -1.83 -23.67
N SER A 289 -19.29 -2.92 -23.51
CA SER A 289 -19.56 -3.89 -22.44
C SER A 289 -19.27 -3.27 -21.07
N GLN A 290 -19.88 -3.81 -20.00
CA GLN A 290 -19.64 -3.34 -18.63
C GLN A 290 -18.15 -3.35 -18.26
N GLN A 291 -17.43 -4.43 -18.60
CA GLN A 291 -15.99 -4.55 -18.37
C GLN A 291 -15.19 -3.43 -19.05
N ARG A 292 -15.59 -3.04 -20.27
CA ARG A 292 -14.93 -1.95 -21.01
C ARG A 292 -15.24 -0.59 -20.41
N ILE A 293 -16.47 -0.36 -19.93
CA ILE A 293 -16.83 0.86 -19.21
C ILE A 293 -16.00 0.98 -17.93
N GLU A 294 -15.90 -0.09 -17.15
CA GLU A 294 -15.04 -0.14 -15.95
C GLU A 294 -13.59 0.22 -16.29
N GLU A 295 -13.03 -0.37 -17.35
CA GLU A 295 -11.66 -0.07 -17.79
C GLU A 295 -11.47 1.43 -18.11
N HIS A 296 -12.43 2.06 -18.80
CA HIS A 296 -12.36 3.49 -19.12
C HIS A 296 -12.53 4.40 -17.90
N LEU A 297 -13.38 4.02 -16.95
CA LEU A 297 -13.50 4.75 -15.69
C LEU A 297 -12.23 4.59 -14.83
N ILE A 298 -11.49 3.48 -14.93
CA ILE A 298 -10.16 3.35 -14.30
C ILE A 298 -9.15 4.30 -14.97
N TYR A 299 -9.16 4.41 -16.32
CA TYR A 299 -8.32 5.41 -17.01
C TYR A 299 -8.64 6.83 -16.54
N GLN A 300 -9.92 7.16 -16.40
CA GLN A 300 -10.37 8.44 -15.85
C GLN A 300 -9.78 8.69 -14.46
N GLN A 301 -9.97 7.77 -13.51
CA GLN A 301 -9.47 7.92 -12.14
C GLN A 301 -7.93 8.04 -12.11
N TYR A 302 -7.24 7.33 -13.00
CA TYR A 302 -5.80 7.43 -13.14
C TYR A 302 -5.37 8.82 -13.58
N TYR A 303 -5.99 9.36 -14.63
CA TYR A 303 -5.74 10.73 -15.09
C TYR A 303 -6.07 11.77 -14.03
N GLU A 304 -7.21 11.65 -13.34
CA GLU A 304 -7.61 12.57 -12.27
C GLU A 304 -6.60 12.58 -11.13
N SER A 305 -6.09 11.40 -10.76
CA SER A 305 -5.03 11.32 -9.76
C SER A 305 -3.75 12.04 -10.19
N ILE A 306 -3.46 12.13 -11.49
CA ILE A 306 -2.34 12.89 -12.02
C ILE A 306 -2.68 14.39 -12.05
N LYS A 307 -3.89 14.74 -12.50
CA LYS A 307 -4.39 16.12 -12.54
C LYS A 307 -4.35 16.75 -11.15
N ASP A 308 -4.92 16.10 -10.15
CA ASP A 308 -4.91 16.57 -8.76
C ASP A 308 -3.48 16.86 -8.27
N ARG A 309 -2.50 16.03 -8.66
CA ARG A 309 -1.08 16.24 -8.30
C ARG A 309 -0.45 17.41 -9.02
N PHE A 310 -0.75 17.63 -10.30
CA PHE A 310 -0.26 18.82 -10.99
C PHE A 310 -0.90 20.10 -10.43
N LEU A 311 -2.18 20.05 -10.01
CA LEU A 311 -2.83 21.17 -9.32
C LEU A 311 -2.14 21.48 -7.98
N GLU A 312 -1.83 20.45 -7.18
CA GLU A 312 -1.07 20.60 -5.92
C GLU A 312 0.31 21.25 -6.14
N ASP A 313 0.93 21.06 -7.32
CA ASP A 313 2.27 21.58 -7.67
C ASP A 313 2.24 22.94 -8.40
N ASN A 314 1.08 23.58 -8.51
CA ASN A 314 0.88 24.77 -9.37
C ASN A 314 1.33 24.57 -10.83
N LYS A 315 1.28 23.33 -11.34
CA LYS A 315 1.60 22.96 -12.72
C LYS A 315 0.35 22.94 -13.60
N LEU A 316 -0.48 23.98 -13.46
CA LEU A 316 -1.74 24.16 -14.19
C LEU A 316 -1.54 24.07 -15.70
N ASN A 317 -0.46 24.65 -16.21
CA ASN A 317 -0.10 24.62 -17.62
C ASN A 317 0.01 23.20 -18.21
N PHE A 318 0.45 22.19 -17.44
CA PHE A 318 0.48 20.81 -17.93
C PHE A 318 -0.91 20.23 -18.08
N VAL A 319 -1.79 20.49 -17.10
CA VAL A 319 -3.19 20.08 -17.15
C VAL A 319 -3.89 20.73 -18.34
N ASP A 320 -3.77 22.05 -18.46
CA ASP A 320 -4.39 22.85 -19.53
C ASP A 320 -3.93 22.36 -20.90
N ASN A 321 -2.63 22.13 -21.08
CA ASN A 321 -2.08 21.64 -22.35
C ASN A 321 -2.57 20.22 -22.69
N ILE A 322 -2.66 19.31 -21.71
CA ILE A 322 -3.20 17.96 -21.93
C ILE A 322 -4.68 18.04 -22.32
N GLU A 323 -5.49 18.76 -21.54
CA GLU A 323 -6.94 18.86 -21.74
C GLU A 323 -7.27 19.58 -23.04
N ARG A 324 -6.59 20.69 -23.35
CA ARG A 324 -6.79 21.43 -24.61
C ARG A 324 -6.42 20.59 -25.82
N THR A 325 -5.27 19.91 -25.79
CA THR A 325 -4.86 19.02 -26.89
C THR A 325 -5.84 17.86 -27.06
N THR A 326 -6.36 17.30 -25.97
CA THR A 326 -7.39 16.25 -26.04
C THR A 326 -8.70 16.77 -26.65
N TYR A 327 -9.11 17.99 -26.29
CA TYR A 327 -10.29 18.64 -26.88
C TYR A 327 -10.10 18.93 -28.37
N ASP A 328 -8.98 19.53 -28.76
CA ASP A 328 -8.68 19.83 -30.17
C ASP A 328 -8.68 18.54 -31.01
N ASN A 329 -8.07 17.46 -30.49
CA ASN A 329 -8.11 16.14 -31.11
C ASN A 329 -9.54 15.61 -31.29
N PHE A 330 -10.41 15.80 -30.29
CA PHE A 330 -11.82 15.40 -30.38
C PHE A 330 -12.56 16.18 -31.47
N CYS A 331 -12.36 17.50 -31.54
CA CYS A 331 -12.97 18.35 -32.56
C CYS A 331 -12.57 17.90 -33.96
N SER A 332 -11.28 17.73 -34.23
CA SER A 332 -10.80 17.26 -35.54
C SER A 332 -11.35 15.88 -35.89
N VAL A 333 -11.34 14.93 -34.94
CA VAL A 333 -11.90 13.59 -35.18
C VAL A 333 -13.40 13.63 -35.45
N LYS A 334 -14.14 14.50 -34.75
CA LYS A 334 -15.58 14.65 -34.97
C LYS A 334 -15.85 15.19 -36.38
N GLU A 335 -15.14 16.24 -36.78
CA GLU A 335 -15.24 16.82 -38.13
C GLU A 335 -14.93 15.78 -39.22
N ASP A 336 -13.81 15.07 -39.11
CA ASP A 336 -13.40 14.03 -40.07
C ASP A 336 -14.48 12.92 -40.19
N LEU A 337 -15.02 12.47 -39.05
CA LEU A 337 -16.04 11.43 -39.04
C LEU A 337 -17.39 11.90 -39.60
N GLU A 338 -17.74 13.17 -39.41
CA GLU A 338 -18.94 13.79 -39.98
C GLU A 338 -18.83 13.90 -41.50
N GLU A 339 -17.69 14.38 -42.02
CA GLU A 339 -17.41 14.45 -43.45
C GLU A 339 -17.47 13.06 -44.12
N GLU A 340 -16.96 12.03 -43.43
CA GLU A 340 -17.00 10.65 -43.89
C GLU A 340 -18.37 9.97 -43.75
N ASN A 341 -19.38 10.63 -43.18
CA ASN A 341 -20.67 10.04 -42.79
C ASN A 341 -20.52 8.77 -41.91
N LYS A 342 -19.51 8.77 -41.05
CA LYS A 342 -19.14 7.66 -40.17
C LYS A 342 -19.26 8.00 -38.71
N ASP A 343 -19.72 9.20 -38.38
CA ASP A 343 -19.80 9.68 -37.03
C ASP A 343 -20.74 8.85 -36.14
N THR A 344 -20.14 8.25 -35.10
CA THR A 344 -20.83 7.48 -34.07
C THR A 344 -20.09 7.65 -32.75
N PRO A 345 -20.78 7.55 -31.60
CA PRO A 345 -20.14 7.74 -30.29
C PRO A 345 -18.92 6.85 -30.05
N LEU A 346 -18.97 5.59 -30.51
CA LEU A 346 -17.84 4.66 -30.38
C LEU A 346 -16.63 5.07 -31.23
N LYS A 347 -16.85 5.59 -32.44
CA LYS A 347 -15.76 6.04 -33.31
C LYS A 347 -15.15 7.33 -32.81
N ARG A 348 -15.94 8.31 -32.35
CA ARG A 348 -15.43 9.52 -31.69
C ARG A 348 -14.47 9.15 -30.55
N LEU A 349 -14.91 8.26 -29.64
CA LEU A 349 -14.07 7.77 -28.53
C LEU A 349 -12.79 7.07 -29.01
N ASN A 350 -12.90 6.12 -29.94
CA ASN A 350 -11.76 5.30 -30.34
C ASN A 350 -10.73 6.08 -31.16
N GLU A 351 -11.17 6.91 -32.10
CA GLU A 351 -10.26 7.68 -32.96
C GLU A 351 -9.61 8.84 -32.18
N THR A 352 -10.34 9.52 -31.30
CA THR A 352 -9.75 10.55 -30.41
C THR A 352 -8.62 9.96 -29.55
N LYS A 353 -8.80 8.75 -29.01
CA LYS A 353 -7.78 8.06 -28.21
C LYS A 353 -6.52 7.68 -29.01
N LYS A 354 -6.62 7.52 -30.33
CA LYS A 354 -5.47 7.21 -31.21
C LYS A 354 -4.67 8.46 -31.56
N MET A 355 -5.28 9.64 -31.51
CA MET A 355 -4.58 10.90 -31.72
C MET A 355 -3.51 11.09 -30.66
N ASN A 356 -2.37 11.68 -31.05
CA ASN A 356 -1.25 11.89 -30.13
C ASN A 356 -1.54 13.06 -29.18
N ASN A 357 -0.96 13.03 -27.98
CA ASN A 357 -0.94 14.16 -27.07
C ASN A 357 0.51 14.36 -26.59
N ASN A 358 1.22 15.34 -27.15
CA ASN A 358 2.65 15.56 -26.92
C ASN A 358 3.00 15.94 -25.47
N TYR A 359 2.00 16.25 -24.64
CA TYR A 359 2.18 16.62 -23.24
C TYR A 359 2.08 15.43 -22.28
N THR A 360 1.83 14.22 -22.80
CA THR A 360 1.93 12.99 -22.01
C THR A 360 2.45 11.83 -22.85
N GLN A 361 3.39 11.07 -22.30
CA GLN A 361 3.92 9.85 -22.94
C GLN A 361 3.09 8.61 -22.58
N LEU A 362 2.12 8.74 -21.68
CA LEU A 362 1.32 7.65 -21.18
C LEU A 362 -0.02 7.57 -21.89
N ASP A 363 -0.24 6.47 -22.60
CA ASP A 363 -1.52 6.15 -23.22
C ASP A 363 -2.67 6.23 -22.22
N GLN A 364 -2.47 5.76 -20.99
CA GLN A 364 -3.51 5.75 -19.95
C GLN A 364 -3.91 7.14 -19.48
N THR A 365 -2.96 8.09 -19.43
CA THR A 365 -3.23 9.50 -19.14
C THR A 365 -4.03 10.12 -20.28
N ARG A 366 -3.65 9.86 -21.54
CA ARG A 366 -4.38 10.31 -22.73
C ARG A 366 -5.80 9.73 -22.79
N PHE A 367 -5.95 8.46 -22.45
CA PHE A 367 -7.24 7.79 -22.43
C PHE A 367 -8.11 8.35 -21.31
N GLY A 368 -7.52 8.60 -20.14
CA GLY A 368 -8.21 9.16 -18.99
C GLY A 368 -8.67 10.59 -19.21
N SER A 369 -7.87 11.44 -19.86
CA SER A 369 -8.28 12.81 -20.18
C SER A 369 -9.49 12.85 -21.10
N CYS A 370 -9.57 11.94 -22.09
CA CYS A 370 -10.74 11.79 -22.97
C CYS A 370 -12.02 11.57 -22.16
N ILE A 371 -11.96 10.75 -21.11
CA ILE A 371 -13.14 10.45 -20.27
C ILE A 371 -13.39 11.60 -19.28
N SER A 372 -12.34 12.14 -18.66
CA SER A 372 -12.42 13.25 -17.70
C SER A 372 -13.13 14.48 -18.30
N LEU A 373 -12.87 14.82 -19.56
CA LEU A 373 -13.52 15.94 -20.25
C LEU A 373 -15.01 15.72 -20.55
N THR A 374 -15.55 14.53 -20.29
CA THR A 374 -16.99 14.26 -20.32
C THR A 374 -17.69 14.55 -18.99
N LYS A 375 -16.96 15.02 -17.97
CA LYS A 375 -17.57 15.36 -16.68
C LYS A 375 -18.58 16.50 -16.78
N LYS A 376 -19.50 16.53 -15.82
CA LYS A 376 -20.50 17.60 -15.71
C LYS A 376 -19.88 18.96 -15.41
N ASN A 377 -18.80 19.00 -14.64
CA ASN A 377 -18.16 20.21 -14.10
C ASN A 377 -16.92 20.67 -14.87
N VAL A 378 -16.72 20.16 -16.09
CA VAL A 378 -15.69 20.66 -17.02
C VAL A 378 -16.20 21.94 -17.68
N GLU A 379 -15.29 22.88 -17.95
CA GLU A 379 -15.60 24.13 -18.64
C GLU A 379 -16.20 23.84 -20.02
N GLU A 380 -17.27 24.55 -20.39
CA GLU A 380 -18.05 24.23 -21.60
C GLU A 380 -17.24 24.37 -22.90
N ASP A 381 -16.16 25.14 -22.90
CA ASP A 381 -15.29 25.35 -24.06
C ASP A 381 -14.30 24.20 -24.33
N ILE A 382 -14.11 23.29 -23.36
CA ILE A 382 -13.28 22.08 -23.52
C ILE A 382 -14.05 20.78 -23.24
N LYS A 383 -15.37 20.88 -23.03
CA LYS A 383 -16.23 19.75 -22.69
C LYS A 383 -16.49 18.87 -23.90
N ILE A 384 -16.38 17.56 -23.69
CA ILE A 384 -16.54 16.55 -24.75
C ILE A 384 -17.84 15.77 -24.54
N SER A 385 -18.44 15.35 -25.66
CA SER A 385 -19.56 14.41 -25.69
C SER A 385 -19.36 13.37 -26.80
N TRP A 386 -19.41 12.09 -26.44
CA TRP A 386 -19.39 11.01 -27.42
C TRP A 386 -20.68 10.96 -28.22
N GLU A 387 -21.82 11.23 -27.57
CA GLU A 387 -23.10 11.53 -28.24
C GLU A 387 -23.48 12.96 -27.90
N ASP A 388 -23.83 13.76 -28.91
CA ASP A 388 -24.26 15.14 -28.71
C ASP A 388 -25.51 15.18 -27.81
N GLU A 389 -25.44 16.00 -26.77
CA GLU A 389 -26.51 16.17 -25.79
C GLU A 389 -27.53 17.21 -26.34
N LYS A 390 -28.83 16.93 -26.16
CA LYS A 390 -29.92 17.79 -26.64
C LYS A 390 -30.38 18.80 -25.60
#